data_AF-A0AAV5Z233-F1
#
_entry.id   AF-A0AAV5Z233-F1
#
_cell.length_a   1.000
_cell.length_b   1.000
_cell.length_c   1.000
_cell.angle_alpha   90.00
_cell.angle_beta   90.00
_cell.angle_gamma   90.00
#
_symmetry.space_group_name_H-M   'P 1'
#
loop_
_entity.id
_entity.type
_entity.pdbx_description
1 polymer ?
#
loop_
_entity_poly.entity_id
_entity_poly.type
_entity_poly.pdbx_seq_one_letter_code
_entity_poly.pdbx_strand_id
1 'polypeptide(L)'
;GDVRTAANRDNDYFMDWEVHRTRMYCGIPGFGVQDQAVQESQGEIVDRSQERLGSSDTAIIQVRRRMMTAARALRDHGTPAPGANPRSFLVRSTSVVLAPGESWVEGAMSRMVVKAGDQLTLA
;
A
#
# COMPACT_ATOMS: atom_id res chain seq x y z
N GLY A 1 -6.83 -0.72 -25.11
CA GLY A 1 -7.30 -2.07 -24.79
C GLY A 1 -7.16 -2.24 -23.31
N ASP A 2 -8.25 -2.51 -22.61
CA ASP A 2 -8.24 -2.60 -21.15
C ASP A 2 -7.51 -3.89 -20.74
N VAL A 3 -6.41 -3.74 -20.00
CA VAL A 3 -5.73 -4.88 -19.38
C VAL A 3 -6.52 -5.23 -18.13
N ARG A 4 -7.26 -6.34 -18.16
CA ARG A 4 -7.99 -6.88 -17.01
C ARG A 4 -7.27 -8.09 -16.44
N THR A 5 -7.31 -8.23 -15.12
CA THR A 5 -6.80 -9.41 -14.43
C THR A 5 -7.67 -10.62 -14.77
N ALA A 6 -7.03 -11.80 -14.85
CA ALA A 6 -7.74 -13.05 -15.11
C ALA A 6 -8.75 -13.37 -14.00
N ALA A 7 -8.35 -13.20 -12.73
CA ALA A 7 -9.24 -13.23 -11.57
C ALA A 7 -9.85 -11.84 -11.36
N ASN A 8 -11.17 -11.75 -11.26
CA ASN A 8 -11.90 -10.49 -11.09
C ASN A 8 -13.29 -10.75 -10.49
N ARG A 9 -14.05 -9.68 -10.26
CA ARG A 9 -15.40 -9.78 -9.70
C ARG A 9 -16.38 -10.64 -10.53
N ASP A 10 -16.23 -10.68 -11.85
CA ASP A 10 -17.17 -11.41 -12.74
C ASP A 10 -17.01 -12.94 -12.64
N ASN A 11 -15.88 -13.42 -12.09
CA ASN A 11 -15.62 -14.85 -11.88
C ASN A 11 -15.30 -15.20 -10.42
N ASP A 12 -15.79 -14.37 -9.49
CA ASP A 12 -15.59 -14.52 -8.05
C ASP A 12 -14.10 -14.74 -7.69
N TYR A 13 -13.20 -14.12 -8.45
CA TYR A 13 -11.75 -14.23 -8.28
C TYR A 13 -11.23 -15.69 -8.27
N PHE A 14 -11.93 -16.59 -8.97
CA PHE A 14 -11.67 -18.04 -8.96
C PHE A 14 -11.79 -18.70 -7.58
N MET A 15 -12.67 -18.19 -6.72
CA MET A 15 -12.93 -18.78 -5.41
C MET A 15 -13.41 -20.24 -5.51
N ASP A 16 -12.80 -21.12 -4.71
CA ASP A 16 -13.19 -22.52 -4.55
C ASP A 16 -13.80 -22.73 -3.15
N TRP A 17 -15.08 -23.09 -3.13
CA TRP A 17 -15.86 -23.30 -1.90
C TRP A 17 -15.45 -24.53 -1.10
N GLU A 18 -14.99 -25.59 -1.76
CA GLU A 18 -14.52 -26.80 -1.08
C GLU A 18 -13.19 -26.51 -0.40
N VAL A 19 -12.29 -25.79 -1.08
CA VAL A 19 -11.02 -25.33 -0.51
C VAL A 19 -11.25 -24.34 0.63
N HIS A 20 -12.20 -23.41 0.48
CA HIS A 20 -12.62 -22.49 1.55
C HIS A 20 -13.02 -23.23 2.83
N ARG A 21 -13.78 -24.32 2.68
CA ARG A 21 -14.30 -25.09 3.83
C ARG A 21 -13.27 -25.98 4.49
N THR A 22 -12.30 -26.50 3.74
CA THR A 22 -11.48 -27.62 4.19
C THR A 22 -10.00 -27.30 4.36
N ARG A 23 -9.47 -26.29 3.66
CA ARG A 23 -8.01 -26.07 3.54
C ARG A 23 -7.55 -24.63 3.69
N MET A 24 -8.34 -23.65 3.28
CA MET A 24 -7.96 -22.23 3.27
C MET A 24 -9.09 -21.36 3.79
N TYR A 25 -8.80 -20.32 4.57
CA TYR A 25 -9.83 -19.42 5.10
C TYR A 25 -10.63 -18.65 4.05
N CYS A 26 -10.02 -18.34 2.90
CA CYS A 26 -10.66 -17.50 1.87
C CYS A 26 -11.13 -18.31 0.66
N GLY A 27 -10.49 -19.42 0.31
CA GLY A 27 -10.82 -20.20 -0.91
C GLY A 27 -10.39 -19.54 -2.23
N ILE A 28 -9.92 -18.28 -2.20
CA ILE A 28 -9.36 -17.58 -3.36
C ILE A 28 -7.87 -17.95 -3.53
N PRO A 29 -7.44 -18.34 -4.74
CA PRO A 29 -6.07 -18.79 -4.99
C PRO A 29 -5.08 -17.61 -5.08
N GLY A 30 -4.28 -17.44 -4.02
CA GLY A 30 -3.15 -16.51 -3.99
C GLY A 30 -3.42 -15.23 -3.20
N PHE A 31 -2.41 -14.76 -2.46
CA PHE A 31 -2.53 -13.61 -1.55
C PHE A 31 -2.90 -12.32 -2.27
N GLY A 32 -2.26 -12.02 -3.41
CA GLY A 32 -2.58 -10.79 -4.16
C GLY A 32 -4.02 -10.77 -4.69
N VAL A 33 -4.57 -11.94 -5.05
CA VAL A 33 -5.96 -12.05 -5.51
C VAL A 33 -6.94 -11.94 -4.35
N GLN A 34 -6.59 -12.46 -3.17
CA GLN A 34 -7.37 -12.27 -1.94
C GLN A 34 -7.48 -10.79 -1.57
N ASP A 35 -6.36 -10.06 -1.58
CA ASP A 35 -6.35 -8.62 -1.31
C ASP A 35 -7.16 -7.84 -2.35
N GLN A 36 -7.01 -8.20 -3.64
CA GLN A 36 -7.81 -7.62 -4.73
C GLN A 36 -9.31 -7.81 -4.49
N ALA A 37 -9.74 -9.02 -4.15
CA ALA A 37 -11.14 -9.32 -3.91
C ALA A 37 -11.75 -8.49 -2.77
N VAL A 38 -11.02 -8.37 -1.66
CA VAL A 38 -11.46 -7.55 -0.51
C VAL A 38 -11.45 -6.07 -0.88
N GLN A 39 -10.45 -5.58 -1.61
CA GLN A 39 -10.34 -4.17 -1.98
C GLN A 39 -11.43 -3.75 -2.97
N GLU A 40 -11.69 -4.53 -4.00
CA GLU A 40 -12.74 -4.27 -5.00
C GLU A 40 -14.16 -4.42 -4.40
N SER A 41 -14.33 -5.24 -3.36
CA SER A 41 -15.63 -5.41 -2.68
C SER A 41 -16.16 -4.13 -2.03
N GLN A 42 -15.28 -3.17 -1.75
CA GLN A 42 -15.65 -1.89 -1.15
C GLN A 42 -16.42 -0.98 -2.13
N GLY A 43 -16.38 -1.29 -3.42
CA GLY A 43 -16.97 -0.48 -4.50
C GLY A 43 -15.94 0.39 -5.22
N GLU A 44 -16.30 0.85 -6.42
CA GLU A 44 -15.42 1.63 -7.30
C GLU A 44 -14.97 2.95 -6.64
N ILE A 45 -15.89 3.64 -5.96
CA ILE A 45 -15.59 4.82 -5.13
C ILE A 45 -16.27 4.62 -3.77
N VAL A 46 -15.46 4.48 -2.73
CA VAL A 46 -15.93 4.20 -1.38
C VAL A 46 -16.18 5.50 -0.63
N ASP A 47 -17.36 5.68 -0.03
CA ASP A 47 -17.61 6.78 0.91
C ASP A 47 -16.87 6.53 2.24
N ARG A 48 -15.74 7.21 2.41
CA ARG A 48 -14.89 7.09 3.59
C ARG A 48 -15.36 7.96 4.76
N SER A 49 -16.43 8.76 4.61
CA SER A 49 -16.97 9.59 5.71
C SER A 49 -17.51 8.75 6.88
N GLN A 50 -17.90 7.51 6.60
CA GLN A 50 -18.44 6.56 7.58
C GLN A 50 -17.38 5.61 8.17
N GLU A 51 -16.14 5.66 7.67
CA GLU A 51 -15.09 4.75 8.11
C GLU A 51 -14.54 5.12 9.48
N ARG A 52 -14.41 4.14 10.38
CA ARG A 52 -13.90 4.31 11.74
C ARG A 52 -12.52 3.67 11.86
N LEU A 53 -11.47 4.48 11.77
CA LEU A 53 -10.07 4.03 11.84
C LEU A 53 -9.61 3.93 13.30
N GLY A 54 -8.93 2.84 13.63
CA GLY A 54 -8.34 2.58 14.94
C GLY A 54 -6.89 3.05 15.05
N SER A 55 -6.27 2.82 16.21
CA SER A 55 -4.87 3.17 16.46
C SER A 55 -3.89 2.47 15.50
N SER A 56 -4.21 1.24 15.10
CA SER A 56 -3.40 0.44 14.17
C SER A 56 -3.39 1.02 12.74
N ASP A 57 -4.34 1.88 12.39
CA ASP A 57 -4.46 2.49 11.06
C ASP A 57 -3.65 3.78 10.91
N THR A 58 -2.70 4.03 11.81
CA THR A 58 -1.92 5.28 11.85
C THR A 58 -1.29 5.61 10.48
N ALA A 59 -0.75 4.63 9.77
CA ALA A 59 -0.17 4.84 8.44
C ALA A 59 -1.23 5.33 7.42
N ILE A 60 -2.41 4.70 7.40
CA ILE A 60 -3.53 5.07 6.52
C ILE A 60 -3.98 6.51 6.82
N ILE A 61 -4.13 6.84 8.10
CA ILE A 61 -4.52 8.18 8.57
C ILE A 61 -3.53 9.23 8.05
N GLN A 62 -2.22 9.00 8.23
CA GLN A 62 -1.19 9.96 7.84
C GLN A 62 -1.12 10.14 6.32
N VAL A 63 -1.18 9.05 5.56
CA VAL A 63 -1.16 9.10 4.09
C VAL A 63 -2.38 9.86 3.56
N ARG A 64 -3.57 9.60 4.07
CA ARG A 64 -4.80 10.31 3.66
C ARG A 64 -4.78 11.80 4.03
N ARG A 65 -4.31 12.14 5.23
CA ARG A 65 -4.10 13.55 5.62
C ARG A 65 -3.17 14.26 4.64
N ARG A 66 -2.02 13.65 4.31
CA ARG A 66 -1.05 14.21 3.37
C ARG A 66 -1.65 14.43 1.97
N MET A 67 -2.40 13.46 1.45
CA MET A 67 -3.07 13.59 0.15
C MET A 67 -4.13 14.71 0.15
N MET A 68 -4.99 14.76 1.17
CA MET A 68 -6.01 15.81 1.28
C MET A 68 -5.41 17.20 1.41
N THR A 69 -4.34 17.36 2.21
CA THR A 69 -3.63 18.63 2.36
C THR A 69 -3.02 19.07 1.04
N ALA A 70 -2.37 18.16 0.30
CA ALA A 70 -1.80 18.47 -1.01
C ALA A 70 -2.87 18.89 -2.02
N ALA A 71 -4.01 18.18 -2.07
CA ALA A 71 -5.11 18.52 -2.95
C ALA A 71 -5.71 19.91 -2.64
N ARG A 72 -5.87 20.25 -1.36
CA ARG A 72 -6.34 21.59 -0.94
C ARG A 72 -5.33 22.68 -1.29
N ALA A 73 -4.05 22.47 -1.01
CA ALA A 73 -3.00 23.43 -1.34
C ALA A 73 -2.88 23.70 -2.85
N LEU A 74 -3.06 22.66 -3.67
CA LEU A 74 -3.12 22.81 -5.12
C LEU A 74 -4.35 23.64 -5.54
N ARG A 75 -5.54 23.31 -5.01
CA ARG A 75 -6.79 24.00 -5.34
C ARG A 75 -6.78 25.48 -4.90
N ASP A 76 -6.35 25.75 -3.68
CA ASP A 76 -6.52 27.05 -3.02
C ASP A 76 -5.34 28.00 -3.32
N HIS A 77 -4.14 27.46 -3.58
CA HIS A 77 -2.91 28.23 -3.69
C HIS A 77 -2.05 27.87 -4.91
N GLY A 78 -2.51 26.96 -5.78
CA GLY A 78 -1.72 26.49 -6.93
C GLY A 78 -0.43 25.76 -6.54
N THR A 79 -0.31 25.32 -5.29
CA THR A 79 0.92 24.67 -4.81
C THR A 79 1.05 23.28 -5.43
N PRO A 80 2.15 22.97 -6.16
CA PRO A 80 2.35 21.65 -6.74
C PRO A 80 2.35 20.54 -5.69
N ALA A 81 1.80 19.37 -6.04
CA ALA A 81 1.82 18.21 -5.17
C ALA A 81 3.26 17.75 -4.90
N PRO A 82 3.57 17.24 -3.68
CA PRO A 82 4.86 16.64 -3.39
C PRO A 82 5.09 15.40 -4.26
N GLY A 83 6.36 15.09 -4.58
CA GLY A 83 6.70 13.91 -5.38
C GLY A 83 6.87 14.17 -6.88
N ALA A 84 6.83 15.44 -7.33
CA ALA A 84 7.14 15.79 -8.72
C ALA A 84 8.63 15.61 -9.08
N ASN A 85 9.52 15.55 -8.09
CA ASN A 85 10.95 15.29 -8.29
C ASN A 85 11.21 13.78 -8.29
N PRO A 86 11.73 13.18 -9.39
CA PRO A 86 12.03 11.75 -9.46
C PRO A 86 12.96 11.25 -8.35
N ARG A 87 13.82 12.12 -7.79
CA ARG A 87 14.69 11.76 -6.65
C ARG A 87 13.89 11.36 -5.41
N SER A 88 12.65 11.82 -5.27
CA SER A 88 11.77 11.43 -4.17
C SER A 88 11.30 9.97 -4.25
N PHE A 89 11.46 9.32 -5.42
CA PHE A 89 11.12 7.90 -5.60
C PHE A 89 12.23 6.96 -5.16
N LEU A 90 13.40 7.48 -4.78
CA LEU A 90 14.53 6.70 -4.30
C LEU A 90 14.36 6.26 -2.84
N VAL A 91 13.13 5.97 -2.42
CA VAL A 91 12.78 5.44 -1.10
C VAL A 91 12.16 4.07 -1.30
N ARG A 92 12.67 3.06 -0.59
CA ARG A 92 12.18 1.69 -0.66
C ARG A 92 11.78 1.16 0.71
N SER A 93 10.98 0.08 0.70
CA SER A 93 10.81 -0.75 1.88
C SER A 93 12.13 -1.44 2.23
N THR A 94 12.40 -1.56 3.52
CA THR A 94 13.58 -2.24 4.06
C THR A 94 13.20 -2.96 5.35
N SER A 95 13.87 -4.07 5.62
CA SER A 95 13.79 -4.78 6.89
C SER A 95 15.16 -4.72 7.55
N VAL A 96 15.19 -4.23 8.80
CA VAL A 96 16.43 -4.01 9.53
C VAL A 96 16.32 -4.53 10.94
N VAL A 97 17.38 -5.19 11.41
CA VAL A 97 17.58 -5.49 12.82
C VAL A 97 18.48 -4.40 13.40
N LEU A 98 18.05 -3.79 14.49
CA LEU A 98 18.75 -2.71 15.19
C LEU A 98 19.11 -3.17 16.60
N ALA A 99 20.16 -2.57 17.17
CA ALA A 99 20.54 -2.86 18.54
C ALA A 99 19.51 -2.26 19.52
N PRO A 100 19.35 -2.83 20.74
CA PRO A 100 18.46 -2.27 21.74
C PRO A 100 18.79 -0.81 22.05
N GLY A 101 17.76 0.06 22.04
CA GLY A 101 17.89 1.49 22.32
C GLY A 101 18.24 2.37 21.12
N GLU A 102 18.51 1.79 19.94
CA GLU A 102 18.71 2.58 18.72
C GLU A 102 17.41 3.23 18.21
N SER A 103 17.55 4.43 17.65
CA SER A 103 16.45 5.11 16.94
C SER A 103 16.08 4.32 15.69
N TRP A 104 14.85 3.82 15.63
CA TRP A 104 14.38 3.06 14.47
C TRP A 104 14.32 3.90 13.19
N VAL A 105 14.13 5.22 13.31
CA VAL A 105 14.17 6.13 12.17
C VAL A 105 15.61 6.23 11.68
N GLU A 106 16.52 6.75 12.50
CA GLU A 106 17.90 7.02 12.08
C GLU A 106 18.63 5.73 11.66
N GLY A 107 18.43 4.64 12.40
CA GLY A 107 19.02 3.33 12.12
C GLY A 107 18.52 2.67 10.83
N ALA A 108 17.30 2.96 10.39
CA ALA A 108 16.75 2.41 9.14
C ALA A 108 16.98 3.31 7.92
N MET A 109 17.10 4.62 8.11
CA MET A 109 17.09 5.62 7.02
C MET A 109 18.14 5.35 5.94
N SER A 110 19.36 4.98 6.32
CA SER A 110 20.45 4.67 5.37
C SER A 110 20.13 3.48 4.47
N ARG A 111 19.27 2.56 4.90
CA ARG A 111 18.83 1.39 4.13
C ARG A 111 17.52 1.65 3.36
N MET A 112 16.78 2.70 3.69
CA MET A 112 15.54 3.09 2.99
C MET A 112 15.82 3.93 1.75
N VAL A 113 16.84 4.80 1.79
CA VAL A 113 17.16 5.69 0.67
C VAL A 113 18.14 5.01 -0.28
N VAL A 114 17.72 4.78 -1.52
CA VAL A 114 18.51 4.17 -2.57
C VAL A 114 19.39 5.23 -3.25
N LYS A 115 20.65 4.91 -3.53
CA LYS A 115 21.49 5.69 -4.43
C LYS A 115 21.67 4.95 -5.75
N ALA A 116 21.79 5.71 -6.82
CA ALA A 116 22.08 5.13 -8.13
C ALA A 116 23.42 4.37 -8.07
N GLY A 117 23.41 3.11 -8.50
CA GLY A 117 24.57 2.21 -8.44
C GLY A 117 24.62 1.31 -7.20
N ASP A 118 23.73 1.49 -6.21
CA ASP A 118 23.66 0.59 -5.06
C ASP A 118 23.16 -0.81 -5.48
N GLN A 119 23.84 -1.85 -5.00
CA GLN A 119 23.36 -3.22 -5.14
C GLN A 119 22.17 -3.42 -4.18
N LEU A 120 20.98 -3.64 -4.75
CA LEU A 120 19.72 -3.70 -3.99
C LEU A 120 19.43 -5.08 -3.40
N THR A 121 20.10 -6.11 -3.91
CA THR A 121 20.00 -7.49 -3.42
C THR A 121 21.18 -7.80 -2.52
N LEU A 122 20.91 -8.37 -1.34
CA LEU A 122 21.95 -9.00 -0.53
C LEU A 122 22.45 -10.22 -1.31
N ALA A 123 23.76 -10.30 -1.52
CA ALA A 123 24.41 -11.55 -1.93
C ALA A 123 24.36 -12.57 -0.79
#